data_AF-A0A3N5QCX4-F1
#
_entry.id   AF-A0A3N5QCX4-F1
#
_cell.length_a   1.000
_cell.length_b   1.000
_cell.length_c   1.000
_cell.angle_alpha   90.00
_cell.angle_beta   90.00
_cell.angle_gamma   90.00
#
_symmetry.space_group_name_H-M   'P 1'
#
loop_
_entity.id
_entity.type
_entity.pdbx_description
1 polymer ?
#
loop_
_entity_poly.entity_id
_entity_poly.type
_entity_poly.pdbx_seq_one_letter_code
_entity_poly.pdbx_strand_id
1 'polypeptide(L)'
;YDEMMAQEGEQAVQAAALRMNAFLRGADLLIHDGQFTEQEYRAGRVGWGHSSVEYAIGLAEASGARRLALVHHDPLRTDPELDILAQRYGGVRQGSGLDVCFAHEGLSVTL
;
A
#
# COMPACT_ATOMS: atom_id res chain seq x y z
N TYR A 1 1.89 -13.13 29.33
CA TYR A 1 1.96 -12.01 28.38
C TYR A 1 1.65 -10.76 29.17
N ASP A 2 2.54 -9.79 29.15
CA ASP A 2 2.42 -8.56 29.95
C ASP A 2 1.55 -7.56 29.18
N GLU A 3 0.35 -7.28 29.66
CA GLU A 3 -0.64 -6.39 29.01
C GLU A 3 -0.06 -5.00 28.73
N MET A 4 0.86 -4.54 29.59
CA MET A 4 1.55 -3.26 29.44
C MET A 4 2.44 -3.24 28.18
N MET A 5 3.17 -4.33 27.91
CA MET A 5 4.02 -4.45 26.71
C MET A 5 3.20 -4.51 25.42
N ALA A 6 2.02 -5.16 25.46
CA ALA A 6 1.10 -5.18 24.32
C ALA A 6 0.57 -3.77 24.02
N GLN A 7 0.20 -3.02 25.06
CA GLN A 7 -0.30 -1.66 24.93
C GLN A 7 0.76 -0.68 24.40
N GLU A 8 2.01 -0.77 24.87
CA GLU A 8 3.13 0.01 24.36
C GLU A 8 3.39 -0.27 22.87
N GLY A 9 3.32 -1.55 22.48
CA GLY A 9 3.44 -1.96 21.08
C GLY A 9 2.35 -1.35 20.19
N GLU A 10 1.09 -1.41 20.61
CA GLU A 10 -0.02 -0.79 19.89
C GLU A 10 0.15 0.73 19.76
N GLN A 11 0.57 1.41 20.82
CA GLN A 11 0.83 2.86 20.79
C GLN A 11 1.95 3.21 19.80
N ALA A 12 3.03 2.43 19.76
CA ALA A 12 4.11 2.63 18.81
C ALA A 12 3.65 2.47 17.35
N VAL A 13 2.80 1.48 17.07
CA VAL A 13 2.20 1.28 15.74
C VAL A 13 1.32 2.48 15.36
N GLN A 14 0.47 2.96 16.26
CA GLN A 14 -0.38 4.13 15.99
C GLN A 14 0.44 5.39 15.76
N ALA A 15 1.47 5.64 16.58
CA ALA A 15 2.35 6.79 16.41
C ALA A 15 3.10 6.75 15.07
N ALA A 16 3.57 5.56 14.65
CA ALA A 16 4.21 5.37 13.35
C ALA A 16 3.24 5.64 12.18
N ALA A 17 2.00 5.14 12.27
CA ALA A 17 0.97 5.36 11.26
C ALA A 17 0.63 6.86 11.11
N LEU A 18 0.47 7.57 12.23
CA LEU A 18 0.23 9.02 12.23
C LEU A 18 1.38 9.79 11.61
N ARG A 19 2.63 9.42 11.94
CA ARG A 19 3.83 10.04 11.35
C ARG A 19 3.88 9.82 9.84
N MET A 20 3.56 8.61 9.38
CA MET A 20 3.56 8.29 7.95
C MET A 20 2.47 9.08 7.21
N ASN A 21 1.24 9.11 7.73
CA ASN A 21 0.16 9.89 7.13
C ASN A 21 0.54 11.38 7.05
N ALA A 22 1.08 11.95 8.13
CA ALA A 22 1.51 13.35 8.15
C ALA A 22 2.62 13.65 7.12
N PHE A 23 3.56 12.72 6.92
CA PHE A 23 4.62 12.84 5.92
C PHE A 23 4.08 12.79 4.48
N LEU A 24 3.08 11.95 4.23
CA LEU A 24 2.48 11.72 2.91
C LEU A 24 1.38 12.71 2.53
N ARG A 25 0.96 13.57 3.47
CA ARG A 25 -0.26 14.38 3.34
C ARG A 25 -0.27 15.22 2.07
N GLY A 26 -1.25 14.95 1.19
CA GLY A 26 -1.51 15.71 -0.03
C GLY A 26 -0.49 15.50 -1.15
N ALA A 27 0.30 14.42 -1.12
CA ALA A 27 1.26 14.13 -2.18
C ALA A 27 0.58 13.97 -3.56
N ASP A 28 1.19 14.54 -4.60
CA ASP A 28 0.70 14.36 -5.98
C ASP A 28 0.91 12.93 -6.51
N LEU A 29 1.95 12.25 -6.00
CA LEU A 29 2.24 10.85 -6.28
C LEU A 29 2.90 10.19 -5.07
N LEU A 30 2.33 9.09 -4.62
CA LEU A 30 2.92 8.16 -3.68
C LEU A 30 3.44 6.92 -4.43
N ILE A 31 4.71 6.59 -4.26
CA ILE A 31 5.30 5.32 -4.73
C ILE A 31 5.47 4.42 -3.51
N HIS A 32 4.83 3.26 -3.51
CA HIS A 32 4.78 2.38 -2.34
C HIS A 32 4.82 0.91 -2.76
N ASP A 33 5.37 0.05 -1.89
CA ASP A 33 5.29 -1.39 -2.12
C ASP A 33 3.85 -1.91 -1.90
N GLY A 34 3.50 -2.99 -2.57
CA GLY A 34 2.20 -3.66 -2.41
C GLY A 34 2.31 -5.11 -2.86
N GLN A 35 3.32 -5.79 -2.33
CA GLN A 35 3.77 -7.08 -2.88
C GLN A 35 2.68 -8.15 -2.81
N PHE A 36 1.90 -8.15 -1.73
CA PHE A 36 0.89 -9.15 -1.46
C PHE A 36 -0.51 -8.55 -1.47
N THR A 37 -1.52 -9.34 -1.82
CA THR A 37 -2.89 -9.05 -1.42
C THR A 37 -3.03 -9.23 0.09
N GLU A 38 -4.03 -8.61 0.70
CA GLU A 38 -4.32 -8.78 2.13
C GLU A 38 -4.57 -10.26 2.49
N GLN A 39 -5.17 -11.03 1.55
CA GLN A 39 -5.36 -12.46 1.70
C GLN A 39 -4.04 -13.22 1.78
N GLU A 40 -3.13 -13.00 0.82
CA GLU A 40 -1.80 -13.62 0.83
C GLU A 40 -0.99 -13.19 2.06
N TYR A 41 -1.08 -11.90 2.44
CA TYR A 41 -0.41 -11.35 3.60
C TYR A 41 -0.78 -12.12 4.87
N ARG A 42 -2.08 -12.29 5.12
CA ARG A 42 -2.62 -13.02 6.28
C ARG A 42 -2.39 -14.53 6.21
N ALA A 43 -2.31 -15.11 5.01
CA ALA A 43 -2.10 -16.54 4.81
C ALA A 43 -0.66 -17.00 5.13
N GLY A 44 0.30 -16.08 5.30
CA GLY A 44 1.64 -16.45 5.75
C GLY A 44 2.79 -15.49 5.41
N ARG A 45 2.51 -14.24 5.01
CA ARG A 45 3.55 -13.24 4.71
C ARG A 45 3.72 -12.18 5.80
N VAL A 46 2.95 -12.24 6.88
CA VAL A 46 3.15 -11.39 8.06
C VAL A 46 4.59 -11.50 8.54
N GLY A 47 5.25 -10.35 8.74
CA GLY A 47 6.63 -10.27 9.22
C GLY A 47 7.70 -10.38 8.13
N TRP A 48 7.33 -10.50 6.85
CA TRP A 48 8.28 -10.54 5.74
C TRP A 48 8.81 -9.15 5.33
N GLY A 49 8.28 -8.08 5.93
CA GLY A 49 8.72 -6.70 5.67
C GLY A 49 8.09 -6.04 4.44
N HIS A 50 6.97 -6.58 3.95
CA HIS A 50 6.24 -6.04 2.79
C HIS A 50 4.79 -5.71 3.14
N SER A 51 4.23 -4.75 2.41
CA SER A 51 2.87 -4.27 2.57
C SER A 51 1.88 -5.04 1.71
N SER A 52 0.62 -5.07 2.14
CA SER A 52 -0.45 -5.48 1.25
C SER A 52 -0.84 -4.35 0.28
N VAL A 53 -1.38 -4.70 -0.89
CA VAL A 53 -1.97 -3.77 -1.85
C VAL A 53 -3.03 -2.90 -1.16
N GLU A 54 -3.91 -3.53 -0.39
CA GLU A 54 -5.01 -2.86 0.32
C GLU A 54 -4.50 -1.89 1.39
N TYR A 55 -3.42 -2.25 2.11
CA TYR A 55 -2.80 -1.34 3.07
C TYR A 55 -2.24 -0.09 2.38
N ALA A 56 -1.50 -0.26 1.27
CA ALA A 56 -0.93 0.86 0.52
C ALA A 56 -2.01 1.80 -0.03
N ILE A 57 -3.12 1.23 -0.54
CA ILE A 57 -4.30 2.01 -0.98
C ILE A 57 -4.89 2.79 0.19
N GLY A 58 -5.16 2.12 1.32
CA GLY A 58 -5.74 2.77 2.50
C GLY A 58 -4.86 3.90 3.04
N LEU A 59 -3.53 3.73 3.02
CA LEU A 59 -2.58 4.76 3.41
C LEU A 59 -2.60 5.96 2.44
N ALA A 60 -2.65 5.70 1.13
CA ALA A 60 -2.75 6.74 0.11
C ALA A 60 -4.06 7.54 0.23
N GLU A 61 -5.19 6.86 0.44
CA GLU A 61 -6.49 7.51 0.66
C GLU A 61 -6.50 8.32 1.95
N ALA A 62 -6.01 7.77 3.05
CA ALA A 62 -5.99 8.44 4.35
C ALA A 62 -5.05 9.67 4.38
N SER A 63 -4.02 9.68 3.54
CA SER A 63 -3.11 10.83 3.39
C SER A 63 -3.60 11.86 2.36
N GLY A 64 -4.65 11.54 1.59
CA GLY A 64 -5.15 12.41 0.53
C GLY A 64 -4.19 12.52 -0.66
N ALA A 65 -3.42 11.47 -0.93
CA ALA A 65 -2.57 11.40 -2.11
C ALA A 65 -3.42 11.38 -3.39
N ARG A 66 -2.96 12.04 -4.46
CA ARG A 66 -3.69 12.09 -5.74
C ARG A 66 -3.50 10.82 -6.56
N ARG A 67 -2.29 10.26 -6.52
CA ARG A 67 -1.93 9.03 -7.23
C ARG A 67 -1.12 8.09 -6.35
N LEU A 68 -1.32 6.79 -6.56
CA LEU A 68 -0.52 5.72 -5.97
C LEU A 68 0.08 4.85 -7.08
N ALA A 69 1.40 4.74 -7.13
CA ALA A 69 2.11 3.78 -7.96
C ALA A 69 2.62 2.63 -7.08
N LEU A 70 2.05 1.44 -7.28
CA LEU A 70 2.46 0.22 -6.61
C LEU A 70 3.69 -0.38 -7.29
N VAL A 71 4.76 -0.56 -6.53
CA VAL A 71 6.04 -1.16 -6.96
C VAL A 71 6.36 -2.41 -6.13
N HIS A 72 7.49 -3.06 -6.43
CA HIS A 72 8.00 -4.21 -5.66
C HIS A 72 7.01 -5.38 -5.65
N HIS A 73 6.50 -5.71 -6.83
CA HIS A 73 5.62 -6.86 -7.06
C HIS A 73 6.30 -8.17 -6.65
N ASP A 74 5.51 -9.18 -6.29
CA ASP A 74 6.03 -10.49 -5.90
C ASP A 74 6.82 -11.08 -7.09
N PRO A 75 8.11 -11.41 -6.93
CA PRO A 75 8.92 -11.96 -8.03
C PRO A 75 8.41 -13.32 -8.54
N LEU A 76 7.53 -13.99 -7.78
CA LEU A 76 6.88 -15.23 -8.22
C LEU A 76 5.56 -14.98 -8.97
N ARG A 77 5.08 -13.74 -9.02
CA ARG A 77 3.84 -13.38 -9.72
C ARG A 77 4.14 -13.11 -11.19
N THR A 78 3.32 -13.69 -12.05
CA THR A 78 3.40 -13.53 -13.51
C THR A 78 2.67 -12.26 -13.98
N ASP A 79 2.99 -11.79 -15.18
CA ASP A 79 2.32 -10.61 -15.77
C ASP A 79 0.79 -10.76 -15.81
N PRO A 80 0.19 -11.89 -16.24
CA PRO A 80 -1.26 -12.04 -16.23
C PRO A 80 -1.87 -11.98 -14.82
N GLU A 81 -1.16 -12.45 -13.81
CA GLU A 81 -1.62 -12.35 -12.41
C GLU A 81 -1.55 -10.91 -11.91
N LEU A 82 -0.52 -10.14 -12.31
CA LEU A 82 -0.46 -8.70 -12.04
C LEU A 82 -1.57 -7.93 -12.77
N ASP A 83 -1.89 -8.28 -14.00
CA ASP A 83 -3.00 -7.68 -14.73
C ASP A 83 -4.34 -7.89 -14.02
N ILE A 84 -4.57 -9.06 -13.43
CA ILE A 84 -5.77 -9.33 -12.62
C ILE A 84 -5.82 -8.42 -11.38
N LEU A 85 -4.68 -8.20 -10.71
CA LEU A 85 -4.61 -7.28 -9.58
C LEU A 85 -4.81 -5.83 -10.03
N ALA A 86 -4.20 -5.42 -11.14
CA ALA A 86 -4.38 -4.09 -11.70
C ALA A 86 -5.84 -3.83 -12.09
N GLN A 87 -6.54 -4.82 -12.66
CA GLN A 87 -7.98 -4.72 -12.93
C GLN A 87 -8.82 -4.60 -11.65
N ARG A 88 -8.40 -5.25 -10.56
CA ARG A 88 -9.14 -5.26 -9.30
C ARG A 88 -8.91 -3.98 -8.47
N TYR A 89 -7.67 -3.52 -8.41
CA TYR A 89 -7.24 -2.49 -7.47
C TYR A 89 -6.83 -1.17 -8.13
N GLY A 90 -6.47 -1.21 -9.41
CA GLY A 90 -6.05 -0.05 -10.19
C GLY A 90 -7.21 0.85 -10.64
N GLY A 91 -6.83 1.99 -11.19
CA GLY A 91 -7.73 3.05 -11.66
C GLY A 91 -8.18 4.02 -10.56
N VAL A 92 -9.09 4.90 -10.94
CA VAL A 92 -9.61 5.96 -10.07
C VAL A 92 -10.64 5.38 -9.09
N ARG A 93 -10.34 5.50 -7.80
CA ARG A 93 -11.21 5.04 -6.72
C ARG A 93 -12.38 6.00 -6.50
N GLN A 94 -13.58 5.44 -6.47
CA GLN A 94 -14.80 6.20 -6.18
C GLN A 94 -14.79 6.68 -4.72
N GLY A 95 -15.08 7.97 -4.49
CA GLY A 95 -15.08 8.59 -3.17
C GLY A 95 -13.81 9.37 -2.86
N SER A 96 -12.64 8.74 -2.91
CA SER A 96 -11.35 9.41 -2.64
C SER A 96 -10.77 10.14 -3.85
N GLY A 97 -11.09 9.69 -5.08
CA GLY A 97 -10.49 10.22 -6.31
C GLY A 97 -9.03 9.80 -6.51
N LEU A 98 -8.49 8.94 -5.64
CA LEU A 98 -7.15 8.39 -5.76
C LEU A 98 -7.04 7.55 -7.04
N ASP A 99 -6.06 7.83 -7.87
CA ASP A 99 -5.75 7.02 -9.05
C ASP A 99 -4.60 6.04 -8.75
N VAL A 100 -4.89 4.74 -8.83
CA VAL A 100 -3.96 3.67 -8.47
C VAL A 100 -3.42 3.01 -9.74
N CYS A 101 -2.11 2.90 -9.88
CA CYS A 101 -1.48 2.15 -10.97
C CYS A 101 -0.48 1.12 -10.44
N PHE A 102 -0.38 0.01 -11.16
CA PHE A 102 0.67 -0.99 -10.94
C PHE A 102 1.86 -0.62 -11.83
N ALA A 103 2.96 -0.22 -11.22
CA ALA A 103 4.13 0.21 -11.95
C ALA A 103 4.79 -0.97 -12.65
N HIS A 104 5.32 -0.74 -13.85
CA HIS A 104 6.08 -1.71 -14.62
C HIS A 104 7.33 -1.03 -15.20
N GLU A 105 8.28 -1.83 -15.69
CA GLU A 105 9.47 -1.30 -16.33
C GLU A 105 9.09 -0.37 -17.51
N GLY A 106 9.72 0.80 -17.56
CA GLY A 106 9.47 1.82 -18.59
C GLY A 106 8.25 2.73 -18.33
N LEU A 107 7.45 2.51 -17.28
CA LEU A 107 6.37 3.42 -16.92
C LEU A 107 6.91 4.82 -16.60
N SER A 108 6.31 5.85 -17.21
CA SER A 108 6.59 7.27 -16.94
C SER A 108 5.33 7.97 -16.46
N VAL A 109 5.46 8.78 -15.42
CA VAL A 109 4.34 9.53 -14.80
C VAL A 109 4.68 11.02 -14.79
N THR A 110 3.74 11.85 -15.24
CA THR A 110 3.85 13.32 -15.20
C THR A 110 3.03 13.89 -14.06
N LEU A 111 3.61 14.79 -13.25
CA LEU A 111 2.97 15.45 -12.10
C LEU A 111 2.39 16.82 -12.45
#